data_AF-A0A6N4PZ60-F1
#
_entry.id   AF-A0A6N4PZ60-F1
#
_cell.length_a   1.000
_cell.length_b   1.000
_cell.length_c   1.000
_cell.angle_alpha   90.00
_cell.angle_beta   90.00
_cell.angle_gamma   90.00
#
_symmetry.space_group_name_H-M   'P 1'
#
loop_
_entity.id
_entity.type
_entity.pdbx_description
1 polymer ?
#
loop_
_entity_poly.entity_id
_entity_poly.type
_entity_poly.pdbx_seq_one_letter_code
_entity_poly.pdbx_strand_id
1 'polypeptide(L)'
;MRENNQNQTRELLFRKNQSGRLKTILLTFLLINSFGLFFCKEETKESGVIPLSLASIVIAKESEEQDRINQCTGNIPGIACTTVISQYPANLRQVELYDSGNRISQVEVTGVPIIKADCTTYYQINWGNSAPYSSTRLYLKTTDGEICGIGWETQDGKRTNKLLDLLGSEKELKSVTEINANGMTLKFYR
;
A
#
# COMPACT_ATOMS: atom_id res chain seq x y z
N MET A 1 69.37 32.54 -18.55
CA MET A 1 68.79 33.07 -19.80
C MET A 1 67.60 32.20 -20.24
N ARG A 2 66.39 32.63 -19.90
CA ARG A 2 65.16 32.62 -20.71
C ARG A 2 64.00 33.08 -19.81
N GLU A 3 63.55 34.31 -20.06
CA GLU A 3 62.24 34.83 -19.69
C GLU A 3 61.15 34.06 -20.46
N ASN A 4 59.93 33.93 -19.92
CA ASN A 4 58.78 34.73 -20.38
C ASN A 4 57.46 34.35 -19.66
N ASN A 5 56.71 35.41 -19.33
CA ASN A 5 55.24 35.56 -19.31
C ASN A 5 54.32 34.54 -18.60
N GLN A 6 53.57 35.01 -17.59
CA GLN A 6 52.21 35.48 -17.88
C GLN A 6 51.64 36.36 -16.74
N ASN A 7 51.19 37.52 -17.20
CA ASN A 7 50.55 38.60 -16.49
C ASN A 7 49.03 38.37 -16.50
N GLN A 8 48.28 39.14 -15.69
CA GLN A 8 46.83 39.40 -15.79
C GLN A 8 45.84 38.32 -15.30
N THR A 9 45.43 38.39 -14.02
CA THR A 9 44.01 38.52 -13.60
C THR A 9 43.92 38.61 -12.07
N ARG A 10 44.29 39.77 -11.51
CA ARG A 10 43.97 40.13 -10.12
C ARG A 10 43.67 41.62 -10.01
N GLU A 11 42.62 42.04 -10.68
CA GLU A 11 41.86 43.24 -10.31
C GLU A 11 40.42 43.00 -10.73
N LEU A 12 39.50 43.04 -9.77
CA LEU A 12 38.29 43.87 -9.81
C LEU A 12 37.40 43.51 -8.61
N LEU A 13 37.48 44.40 -7.60
CA LEU A 13 36.35 44.90 -6.77
C LEU A 13 35.76 43.89 -5.76
N PHE A 14 35.87 44.01 -4.42
CA PHE A 14 36.04 45.12 -3.49
C PHE A 14 35.16 46.35 -3.72
N ARG A 15 33.90 46.29 -3.24
CA ARG A 15 33.13 47.33 -2.50
C ARG A 15 31.68 46.82 -2.33
N LYS A 16 31.22 46.51 -1.12
CA LYS A 16 30.63 47.45 -0.14
C LYS A 16 29.46 48.25 -0.73
N ASN A 17 28.20 47.91 -0.40
CA ASN A 17 27.38 48.81 0.40
C ASN A 17 26.05 48.20 0.90
N GLN A 18 25.76 48.53 2.15
CA GLN A 18 24.49 48.44 2.85
C GLN A 18 23.43 49.38 2.25
N SER A 19 22.18 49.03 2.56
CA SER A 19 20.99 49.88 2.73
C SER A 19 20.14 50.16 1.48
N GLY A 20 18.88 49.75 1.59
CA GLY A 20 17.83 49.97 0.57
C GLY A 20 16.49 49.44 1.07
N ARG A 21 15.98 50.05 2.14
CA ARG A 21 14.61 49.89 2.65
C ARG A 21 13.60 50.29 1.56
N LEU A 22 12.40 49.69 1.64
CA LEU A 22 11.12 50.20 1.13
C LEU A 22 11.07 50.50 -0.37
N LYS A 23 10.45 49.60 -1.16
CA LYS A 23 9.46 49.88 -2.23
C LYS A 23 9.31 48.67 -3.16
N THR A 24 8.61 47.63 -2.71
CA THR A 24 8.09 46.61 -3.66
C THR A 24 6.86 45.88 -3.09
N ILE A 25 5.99 46.63 -2.40
CA ILE A 25 4.61 46.20 -2.09
C ILE A 25 3.71 46.97 -3.07
N LEU A 26 3.72 46.63 -4.36
CA LEU A 26 2.71 47.12 -5.32
C LEU A 26 2.77 46.47 -6.73
N LEU A 27 3.02 45.16 -6.89
CA LEU A 27 3.03 44.58 -8.26
C LEU A 27 2.82 43.06 -8.37
N THR A 28 1.92 42.49 -7.55
CA THR A 28 1.52 41.07 -7.68
C THR A 28 0.01 40.84 -7.79
N PHE A 29 -0.79 41.90 -7.99
CA PHE A 29 -2.26 41.81 -8.03
C PHE A 29 -2.89 41.73 -9.43
N LEU A 30 -2.13 41.43 -10.50
CA LEU A 30 -2.62 41.64 -11.88
C LEU A 30 -2.40 40.47 -12.87
N LEU A 31 -2.27 39.22 -12.41
CA LEU A 31 -2.13 38.04 -13.29
C LEU A 31 -3.03 36.84 -12.91
N ILE A 32 -4.27 37.06 -12.43
CA ILE A 32 -5.24 35.98 -12.13
C ILE A 32 -6.45 35.99 -13.09
N ASN A 33 -6.33 36.54 -14.30
CA ASN A 33 -7.43 36.52 -15.26
C ASN A 33 -6.94 36.23 -16.68
N SER A 34 -6.73 34.94 -17.01
CA SER A 34 -6.79 34.44 -18.39
C SER A 34 -6.48 32.94 -18.52
N PHE A 35 -7.28 32.04 -17.93
CA PHE A 35 -7.50 30.73 -18.53
C PHE A 35 -8.96 30.31 -18.37
N GLY A 36 -9.68 30.42 -19.48
CA GLY A 36 -11.10 30.11 -19.57
C GLY A 36 -11.38 28.61 -19.53
N LEU A 37 -12.53 28.30 -18.91
CA LEU A 37 -13.62 27.54 -19.50
C LEU A 37 -13.22 26.34 -20.37
N PHE A 38 -12.83 25.23 -19.74
CA PHE A 38 -13.23 23.91 -20.24
C PHE A 38 -14.51 23.49 -19.51
N PHE A 39 -15.64 23.65 -20.19
CA PHE A 39 -16.88 22.98 -19.85
C PHE A 39 -16.69 21.46 -20.04
N CYS A 40 -16.45 20.71 -18.98
CA CYS A 40 -16.85 19.30 -18.96
C CYS A 40 -18.32 19.26 -18.55
N LYS A 41 -19.19 19.18 -19.56
CA LYS A 41 -20.60 18.81 -19.38
C LYS A 41 -20.62 17.31 -19.15
N GLU A 42 -20.72 16.89 -17.89
CA GLU A 42 -21.04 15.50 -17.54
C GLU A 42 -22.48 15.47 -17.04
N GLU A 43 -23.39 15.09 -17.95
CA GLU A 43 -24.73 14.66 -17.59
C GLU A 43 -24.62 13.27 -16.96
N THR A 44 -24.64 13.19 -15.63
CA THR A 44 -25.06 11.97 -14.93
C THR A 44 -25.98 12.29 -13.77
N LYS A 45 -26.94 11.38 -13.62
CA LYS A 45 -28.17 11.44 -12.84
C LYS A 45 -27.90 11.40 -11.33
N GLU A 46 -28.86 11.95 -10.58
CA GLU A 46 -29.03 11.91 -9.13
C GLU A 46 -27.84 12.42 -8.28
N SER A 47 -27.77 13.75 -8.17
CA SER A 47 -27.03 14.42 -7.09
C SER A 47 -27.75 14.18 -5.76
N GLY A 48 -27.45 13.07 -5.11
CA GLY A 48 -27.64 12.90 -3.69
C GLY A 48 -26.63 13.79 -2.98
N VAL A 49 -27.04 14.99 -2.55
CA VAL A 49 -26.19 15.91 -1.80
C VAL A 49 -25.90 15.27 -0.44
N ILE A 50 -24.75 14.61 -0.31
CA ILE A 50 -24.30 14.05 0.97
C ILE A 50 -23.95 15.26 1.87
N PRO A 51 -24.58 15.42 3.04
CA PRO A 51 -24.23 16.47 3.98
C PRO A 51 -22.74 16.44 4.29
N LEU A 52 -22.08 17.60 4.33
CA LEU A 52 -20.63 17.70 4.58
C LEU A 52 -20.19 16.96 5.86
N SER A 53 -21.05 16.90 6.88
CA SER A 53 -20.82 16.13 8.10
C SER A 53 -20.74 14.62 7.86
N LEU A 54 -21.58 14.08 6.98
CA LEU A 54 -21.54 12.67 6.57
C LEU A 54 -20.32 12.40 5.68
N ALA A 55 -19.95 13.34 4.80
CA ALA A 55 -18.74 13.23 4.00
C ALA A 55 -17.47 13.14 4.88
N SER A 56 -17.36 13.96 5.92
CA SER A 56 -16.23 13.90 6.87
C SER A 56 -16.16 12.57 7.63
N ILE A 57 -17.31 12.01 8.03
CA ILE A 57 -17.38 10.72 8.71
C ILE A 57 -16.96 9.57 7.79
N VAL A 58 -17.39 9.60 6.53
CA VAL A 58 -17.00 8.59 5.52
C VAL A 58 -15.50 8.62 5.29
N ILE A 59 -14.93 9.81 5.05
CA ILE A 59 -13.49 9.97 4.83
C ILE A 59 -12.69 9.50 6.07
N ALA A 60 -13.14 9.81 7.28
CA ALA A 60 -12.48 9.37 8.50
C ALA A 60 -12.47 7.84 8.64
N LYS A 61 -13.58 7.17 8.31
CA LYS A 61 -13.68 5.71 8.34
C LYS A 61 -12.80 5.03 7.29
N GLU A 62 -12.77 5.59 6.07
CA GLU A 62 -11.89 5.09 5.00
C GLU A 62 -10.42 5.22 5.38
N SER A 63 -10.04 6.34 6.02
CA SER A 63 -8.68 6.54 6.53
C SER A 63 -8.33 5.52 7.61
N GLU A 64 -9.23 5.28 8.58
CA GLU A 64 -9.00 4.32 9.66
C GLU A 64 -8.85 2.88 9.13
N GLU A 65 -9.69 2.49 8.17
CA GLU A 65 -9.60 1.17 7.55
C GLU A 65 -8.28 1.01 6.78
N GLN A 66 -7.86 2.04 6.05
CA GLN A 66 -6.60 2.04 5.33
C GLN A 66 -5.40 1.95 6.30
N ASP A 67 -5.45 2.65 7.43
CA ASP A 67 -4.41 2.57 8.46
C ASP A 67 -4.31 1.16 9.05
N ARG A 68 -5.45 0.51 9.31
CA ARG A 68 -5.48 -0.89 9.78
C ARG A 68 -4.93 -1.86 8.73
N ILE A 69 -5.25 -1.67 7.44
CA ILE A 69 -4.65 -2.45 6.35
C ILE A 69 -3.14 -2.25 6.34
N ASN A 70 -2.67 -1.00 6.40
CA ASN A 70 -1.24 -0.67 6.39
C ASN A 70 -0.50 -1.33 7.55
N GLN A 71 -1.08 -1.32 8.75
CA GLN A 71 -0.54 -2.00 9.93
C GLN A 71 -0.48 -3.52 9.73
N CYS A 72 -1.52 -4.11 9.15
CA CYS A 72 -1.58 -5.55 8.90
C CYS A 72 -0.60 -6.00 7.81
N THR A 73 -0.46 -5.23 6.73
CA THR A 73 0.39 -5.59 5.58
C THR A 73 1.81 -5.04 5.71
N GLY A 74 2.19 -4.41 6.83
CA GLY A 74 3.51 -3.85 7.04
C GLY A 74 3.83 -2.57 6.23
N ASN A 75 2.85 -1.99 5.54
CA ASN A 75 3.01 -0.78 4.71
C ASN A 75 2.83 0.50 5.54
N ILE A 76 3.50 0.58 6.70
CA ILE A 76 3.30 1.68 7.63
C ILE A 76 4.10 2.92 7.17
N PRO A 77 3.45 4.04 6.83
CA PRO A 77 4.17 5.23 6.36
C PRO A 77 5.21 5.73 7.38
N GLY A 78 6.42 6.01 6.91
CA GLY A 78 7.50 6.56 7.74
C GLY A 78 8.27 5.55 8.60
N ILE A 79 7.90 4.27 8.59
CA ILE A 79 8.66 3.21 9.27
C ILE A 79 9.64 2.57 8.29
N ALA A 80 10.93 2.57 8.65
CA ALA A 80 11.96 1.84 7.91
C ALA A 80 11.92 0.36 8.31
N CYS A 81 11.84 -0.52 7.31
CA CYS A 81 11.78 -1.96 7.50
C CYS A 81 13.15 -2.62 7.32
N THR A 82 13.41 -3.66 8.09
CA THR A 82 14.61 -4.48 7.92
C THR A 82 14.46 -5.36 6.68
N THR A 83 15.51 -5.45 5.85
CA THR A 83 15.56 -6.31 4.67
C THR A 83 15.88 -7.78 4.99
N VAL A 84 15.92 -8.15 6.27
CA VAL A 84 16.20 -9.52 6.70
C VAL A 84 14.98 -10.39 6.42
N ILE A 85 15.18 -11.44 5.65
CA ILE A 85 14.17 -12.45 5.35
C ILE A 85 14.29 -13.59 6.35
N SER A 86 13.21 -13.88 7.07
CA SER A 86 13.09 -15.04 7.95
C SER A 86 11.96 -15.96 7.49
N GLN A 87 12.14 -17.26 7.67
CA GLN A 87 11.16 -18.28 7.29
C GLN A 87 10.79 -19.14 8.51
N TYR A 88 9.51 -19.40 8.68
CA TYR A 88 8.98 -20.23 9.75
C TYR A 88 8.10 -21.33 9.16
N PRO A 89 8.08 -22.55 9.73
CA PRO A 89 7.25 -23.62 9.21
C PRO A 89 5.76 -23.29 9.35
N ALA A 90 4.99 -23.49 8.28
CA ALA A 90 3.54 -23.63 8.35
C ALA A 90 3.21 -25.13 8.29
N ASN A 91 2.63 -25.67 9.36
CA ASN A 91 2.23 -27.09 9.41
C ASN A 91 0.92 -27.29 8.64
N LEU A 92 0.95 -27.06 7.32
CA LEU A 92 -0.16 -27.21 6.39
C LEU A 92 0.25 -28.20 5.29
N ARG A 93 -0.69 -29.04 4.86
CA ARG A 93 -0.50 -30.00 3.77
C ARG A 93 -1.20 -29.56 2.50
N GLN A 94 -2.41 -29.02 2.62
CA GLN A 94 -3.22 -28.67 1.46
C GLN A 94 -4.09 -27.45 1.76
N VAL A 95 -4.31 -26.65 0.71
CA VAL A 95 -5.32 -25.60 0.70
C VAL A 95 -6.25 -25.79 -0.48
N GLU A 96 -7.55 -25.64 -0.23
CA GLU A 96 -8.58 -25.63 -1.27
C GLU A 96 -9.21 -24.24 -1.38
N LEU A 97 -9.52 -23.84 -2.61
CA LEU A 97 -10.23 -22.60 -2.91
C LEU A 97 -11.62 -22.96 -3.43
N TYR A 98 -12.63 -22.33 -2.85
CA TYR A 98 -14.02 -22.46 -3.23
C TYR A 98 -14.60 -21.12 -3.64
N ASP A 99 -15.46 -21.15 -4.66
CA ASP A 99 -16.35 -20.06 -5.05
C ASP A 99 -17.79 -20.56 -4.98
N SER A 100 -18.62 -19.88 -4.19
CA SER A 100 -20.05 -20.20 -4.07
C SER A 100 -20.31 -21.67 -3.72
N GLY A 101 -19.46 -22.26 -2.87
CA GLY A 101 -19.53 -23.66 -2.43
C GLY A 101 -18.92 -24.68 -3.38
N ASN A 102 -18.47 -24.29 -4.57
CA ASN A 102 -17.81 -25.18 -5.53
C ASN A 102 -16.29 -25.08 -5.41
N ARG A 103 -15.60 -26.22 -5.33
CA ARG A 103 -14.12 -26.23 -5.31
C ARG A 103 -13.59 -25.87 -6.70
N ILE A 104 -12.86 -24.77 -6.79
CA ILE A 104 -12.29 -24.27 -8.04
C ILE A 104 -10.78 -24.48 -8.13
N SER A 105 -10.09 -24.68 -7.00
CA SER A 105 -8.67 -25.00 -6.98
C SER A 105 -8.28 -25.78 -5.72
N GLN A 106 -7.19 -26.53 -5.83
CA GLN A 106 -6.57 -27.29 -4.74
C GLN A 106 -5.07 -27.30 -4.96
N VAL A 107 -4.30 -27.03 -3.91
CA VAL A 107 -2.84 -27.02 -3.96
C VAL A 107 -2.27 -27.74 -2.74
N GLU A 108 -1.25 -28.56 -2.99
CA GLU A 108 -0.40 -29.09 -1.93
C GLU A 108 0.56 -27.98 -1.48
N VAL A 109 0.64 -27.75 -0.17
CA VAL A 109 1.45 -26.69 0.44
C VAL A 109 2.41 -27.21 1.51
N THR A 110 2.65 -28.52 1.52
CA THR A 110 3.64 -29.14 2.41
C THR A 110 4.99 -28.46 2.27
N GLY A 111 5.55 -27.97 3.37
CA GLY A 111 6.85 -27.30 3.39
C GLY A 111 6.86 -25.85 2.92
N VAL A 112 5.71 -25.27 2.55
CA VAL A 112 5.62 -23.83 2.28
C VAL A 112 5.75 -23.06 3.61
N PRO A 113 6.71 -22.12 3.74
CA PRO A 113 6.92 -21.41 4.99
C PRO A 113 6.06 -20.14 5.11
N ILE A 114 5.87 -19.69 6.34
CA ILE A 114 5.56 -18.29 6.66
C ILE A 114 6.80 -17.46 6.41
N ILE A 115 6.66 -16.34 5.72
CA ILE A 115 7.75 -15.41 5.37
C ILE A 115 7.60 -14.15 6.21
N LYS A 116 8.69 -13.70 6.82
CA LYS A 116 8.81 -12.37 7.44
C LYS A 116 9.88 -11.58 6.71
N ALA A 117 9.49 -10.49 6.07
CA ALA A 117 10.35 -9.60 5.30
C ALA A 117 9.74 -8.20 5.27
N ASP A 118 10.57 -7.16 5.32
CA ASP A 118 10.16 -5.77 5.06
C ASP A 118 8.88 -5.35 5.85
N CYS A 119 8.92 -5.51 7.18
CA CYS A 119 7.80 -5.30 8.12
C CYS A 119 6.54 -6.16 7.90
N THR A 120 6.54 -7.01 6.88
CA THR A 120 5.41 -7.86 6.52
C THR A 120 5.67 -9.27 7.00
N THR A 121 4.71 -9.87 7.68
CA THR A 121 4.70 -11.31 7.95
C THR A 121 3.52 -11.91 7.19
N TYR A 122 3.76 -12.92 6.36
CA TYR A 122 2.71 -13.49 5.51
C TYR A 122 2.93 -14.97 5.19
N TYR A 123 1.85 -15.64 4.85
CA TYR A 123 1.86 -16.97 4.25
C TYR A 123 1.31 -16.88 2.83
N GLN A 124 2.07 -17.34 1.84
CA GLN A 124 1.69 -17.22 0.43
C GLN A 124 1.27 -18.58 -0.14
N ILE A 125 0.08 -18.59 -0.73
CA ILE A 125 -0.47 -19.70 -1.48
C ILE A 125 -0.37 -19.31 -2.96
N ASN A 126 0.36 -20.10 -3.74
CA ASN A 126 0.42 -19.93 -5.19
C ASN A 126 -0.57 -20.87 -5.83
N TRP A 127 -1.49 -20.32 -6.62
CA TRP A 127 -2.47 -21.11 -7.35
C TRP A 127 -1.94 -21.42 -8.75
N GLY A 128 -2.32 -22.60 -9.27
CA GLY A 128 -2.10 -22.90 -10.68
C GLY A 128 -3.00 -22.06 -11.61
N ASN A 129 -2.79 -22.21 -12.91
CA ASN A 129 -3.51 -21.46 -13.95
C ASN A 129 -5.04 -21.70 -13.99
N SER A 130 -5.55 -22.66 -13.22
CA SER A 130 -6.99 -22.99 -13.16
C SER A 130 -7.79 -22.11 -12.20
N ALA A 131 -7.13 -21.28 -11.39
CA ALA A 131 -7.79 -20.37 -10.44
C ALA A 131 -7.88 -18.93 -10.99
N PRO A 132 -8.91 -18.15 -10.59
CA PRO A 132 -9.03 -16.74 -10.96
C PRO A 132 -7.90 -15.87 -10.39
N TYR A 133 -7.23 -16.35 -9.34
CA TYR A 133 -6.09 -15.71 -8.70
C TYR A 133 -4.81 -16.50 -9.01
N SER A 134 -3.70 -15.79 -9.22
CA SER A 134 -2.37 -16.39 -9.33
C SER A 134 -1.79 -16.72 -7.95
N SER A 135 -2.09 -15.89 -6.94
CA SER A 135 -1.71 -16.17 -5.56
C SER A 135 -2.63 -15.50 -4.54
N THR A 136 -2.55 -16.00 -3.31
CA THR A 136 -3.19 -15.43 -2.13
C THR A 136 -2.17 -15.29 -1.02
N ARG A 137 -2.13 -14.14 -0.35
CA ARG A 137 -1.35 -13.94 0.87
C ARG A 137 -2.27 -13.84 2.06
N LEU A 138 -2.01 -14.63 3.09
CA LEU A 138 -2.55 -14.37 4.42
C LEU A 138 -1.53 -13.49 5.13
N TYR A 139 -1.95 -12.31 5.57
CA TYR A 139 -1.13 -11.38 6.33
C TYR A 139 -1.25 -11.69 7.82
N LEU A 140 -0.11 -11.83 8.48
CA LEU A 140 0.00 -12.13 9.90
C LEU A 140 0.55 -10.89 10.62
N LYS A 141 0.00 -10.59 11.80
CA LYS A 141 0.56 -9.59 12.69
C LYS A 141 1.96 -10.00 13.10
N THR A 142 2.89 -9.06 13.01
CA THR A 142 4.29 -9.27 13.39
C THR A 142 4.47 -9.55 14.89
N THR A 143 3.49 -9.17 15.73
CA THR A 143 3.55 -9.29 17.19
C THR A 143 3.28 -10.70 17.70
N ASP A 144 2.22 -11.34 17.21
CA ASP A 144 1.68 -12.60 17.74
C ASP A 144 1.40 -13.65 16.65
N GLY A 145 1.60 -13.32 15.37
CA GLY A 145 1.34 -14.22 14.25
C GLY A 145 -0.14 -14.40 13.92
N GLU A 146 -1.04 -13.58 14.49
CA GLU A 146 -2.47 -13.64 14.16
C GLU A 146 -2.70 -13.19 12.71
N ILE A 147 -3.48 -13.95 11.95
CA ILE A 147 -4.00 -13.58 10.65
C ILE A 147 -4.88 -12.33 10.82
N CYS A 148 -4.48 -11.23 10.18
CA CYS A 148 -5.19 -9.96 10.24
C CYS A 148 -5.80 -9.54 8.90
N GLY A 149 -5.38 -10.18 7.80
CA GLY A 149 -5.80 -9.78 6.48
C GLY A 149 -5.48 -10.81 5.40
N ILE A 150 -6.03 -10.57 4.22
CA ILE A 150 -5.84 -11.39 3.03
C ILE A 150 -5.57 -10.51 1.82
N GLY A 151 -4.60 -10.90 1.01
CA GLY A 151 -4.26 -10.31 -0.26
C GLY A 151 -4.55 -11.29 -1.39
N TRP A 152 -5.24 -10.84 -2.43
CA TRP A 152 -5.48 -11.60 -3.65
C TRP A 152 -4.70 -10.96 -4.80
N GLU A 153 -3.95 -11.77 -5.53
CA GLU A 153 -3.29 -11.38 -6.77
C GLU A 153 -3.94 -12.11 -7.92
N THR A 154 -4.51 -11.38 -8.87
CA THR A 154 -5.10 -11.94 -10.09
C THR A 154 -4.01 -12.42 -11.06
N GLN A 155 -4.41 -13.12 -12.12
CA GLN A 155 -3.48 -13.61 -13.14
C GLN A 155 -2.80 -12.46 -13.93
N ASP A 156 -3.43 -11.30 -14.03
CA ASP A 156 -2.88 -10.07 -14.61
C ASP A 156 -2.05 -9.22 -13.61
N GLY A 157 -1.83 -9.72 -12.39
CA GLY A 157 -0.97 -9.09 -11.38
C GLY A 157 -1.65 -7.98 -10.56
N LYS A 158 -2.96 -7.77 -10.70
CA LYS A 158 -3.70 -6.82 -9.86
C LYS A 158 -3.81 -7.38 -8.44
N ARG A 159 -3.45 -6.55 -7.46
CA ARG A 159 -3.50 -6.91 -6.03
C ARG A 159 -4.65 -6.21 -5.31
N THR A 160 -5.33 -6.95 -4.46
CA THR A 160 -6.35 -6.41 -3.55
C THR A 160 -6.12 -6.95 -2.15
N ASN A 161 -6.12 -6.09 -1.15
CA ASN A 161 -5.94 -6.47 0.26
C ASN A 161 -7.20 -6.15 1.04
N LYS A 162 -7.53 -6.99 2.02
CA LYS A 162 -8.67 -6.78 2.90
C LYS A 162 -8.35 -7.26 4.30
N LEU A 163 -8.88 -6.57 5.30
CA LEU A 163 -8.84 -7.03 6.69
C LEU A 163 -9.75 -8.23 6.89
N LEU A 164 -9.33 -9.13 7.76
CA LEU A 164 -10.13 -10.25 8.21
C LEU A 164 -10.54 -10.03 9.66
N ASP A 165 -11.81 -10.29 9.95
CA ASP A 165 -12.36 -10.25 11.31
C ASP A 165 -12.56 -11.70 11.80
N LEU A 166 -11.44 -12.33 12.18
CA LEU A 166 -11.41 -13.71 12.68
C LEU A 166 -11.50 -13.72 14.20
N LEU A 167 -12.10 -14.75 14.78
CA LEU A 167 -12.31 -14.87 16.22
C LEU A 167 -11.61 -16.10 16.80
N GLY A 168 -11.14 -15.98 18.05
CA GLY A 168 -10.54 -17.08 18.79
C GLY A 168 -9.37 -17.76 18.03
N SER A 169 -9.41 -19.09 17.96
CA SER A 169 -8.37 -19.90 17.31
C SER A 169 -8.32 -19.76 15.79
N GLU A 170 -9.33 -19.17 15.14
CA GLU A 170 -9.31 -18.92 13.70
C GLU A 170 -8.30 -17.85 13.31
N LYS A 171 -7.88 -17.03 14.27
CA LYS A 171 -6.82 -16.05 14.06
C LYS A 171 -5.45 -16.68 13.84
N GLU A 172 -5.21 -17.91 14.26
CA GLU A 172 -3.87 -18.50 14.14
C GLU A 172 -3.79 -19.43 12.93
N LEU A 173 -2.78 -19.24 12.07
CA LEU A 173 -2.58 -20.10 10.88
C LEU A 173 -2.44 -21.59 11.24
N LYS A 174 -1.89 -21.90 12.41
CA LYS A 174 -1.71 -23.27 12.91
C LYS A 174 -3.03 -23.98 13.25
N SER A 175 -4.13 -23.26 13.46
CA SER A 175 -5.43 -23.82 13.86
C SER A 175 -6.59 -23.47 12.93
N VAL A 176 -6.50 -22.40 12.13
CA VAL A 176 -7.56 -22.01 11.19
C VAL A 176 -7.92 -23.14 10.23
N THR A 177 -9.20 -23.47 10.10
CA THR A 177 -9.68 -24.51 9.19
C THR A 177 -10.31 -23.93 7.94
N GLU A 178 -10.87 -22.72 8.06
CA GLU A 178 -11.58 -22.04 6.99
C GLU A 178 -11.40 -20.52 7.09
N ILE A 179 -11.28 -19.83 5.95
CA ILE A 179 -11.35 -18.37 5.86
C ILE A 179 -12.31 -18.00 4.74
N ASN A 180 -13.30 -17.18 5.07
CA ASN A 180 -14.24 -16.61 4.12
C ASN A 180 -13.87 -15.16 3.82
N ALA A 181 -13.58 -14.84 2.56
CA ALA A 181 -13.21 -13.50 2.14
C ALA A 181 -13.57 -13.23 0.69
N ASN A 182 -14.23 -12.10 0.43
CA ASN A 182 -14.57 -11.63 -0.92
C ASN A 182 -15.36 -12.63 -1.77
N GLY A 183 -16.30 -13.35 -1.15
CA GLY A 183 -17.09 -14.39 -1.83
C GLY A 183 -16.33 -15.70 -2.08
N MET A 184 -15.06 -15.78 -1.68
CA MET A 184 -14.23 -16.97 -1.75
C MET A 184 -14.08 -17.61 -0.37
N THR A 185 -13.89 -18.93 -0.36
CA THR A 185 -13.59 -19.69 0.85
C THR A 185 -12.29 -20.46 0.66
N LEU A 186 -11.36 -20.29 1.61
CA LEU A 186 -10.16 -21.10 1.74
C LEU A 186 -10.39 -22.17 2.79
N LYS A 187 -10.07 -23.44 2.49
CA LYS A 187 -10.05 -24.53 3.47
C LYS A 187 -8.65 -25.08 3.65
N PHE A 188 -8.25 -25.31 4.89
CA PHE A 188 -6.89 -25.70 5.27
C PHE A 188 -6.85 -27.10 5.87
N TYR A 189 -5.91 -27.93 5.38
CA TYR A 189 -5.72 -29.32 5.80
C TYR A 189 -4.29 -29.56 6.28
N ARG A 190 -4.12 -30.47 7.25
CA ARG A 190 -2.88 -30.69 8.02
C ARG A 190 -2.46 -32.15 8.07
#